data_AF-A0A920JEH7-F1
#
_entry.id   AF-A0A920JEH7-F1
#
_cell.length_a   1.000
_cell.length_b   1.000
_cell.length_c   1.000
_cell.angle_alpha   90.00
_cell.angle_beta   90.00
_cell.angle_gamma   90.00
#
_symmetry.space_group_name_H-M   'P 1'
#
loop_
_entity.id
_entity.type
_entity.pdbx_description
1 polymer ?
#
loop_
_entity_poly.entity_id
_entity_poly.type
_entity_poly.pdbx_seq_one_letter_code
_entity_poly.pdbx_strand_id
1 'polypeptide(L)'
;MKLLMHLIFYLKDCDVVITSGGLGPTEDDITKEKISESLSLELELDDDHLEWMKERWKARGLIMPDTNINKLIFQLEVKNSPTLREPHLV
;
A
#
# COMPACT_ATOMS: atom_id res chain seq x y z
N MET A 1 13.68 6.30 4.77
CA MET A 1 13.55 5.61 6.09
C MET A 1 12.75 6.39 7.16
N LYS A 2 12.16 7.57 6.90
CA LYS A 2 11.37 8.33 7.89
C LYS A 2 9.86 8.04 7.90
N LEU A 3 9.32 7.46 6.82
CA LEU A 3 7.87 7.28 6.63
C LEU A 3 7.24 6.33 7.68
N LEU A 4 7.88 5.17 7.94
CA LEU A 4 7.42 4.17 8.91
C LEU A 4 7.21 4.76 10.32
N MET A 5 8.21 5.50 10.81
CA MET A 5 8.22 6.05 12.16
C MET A 5 7.17 7.16 12.32
N HIS A 6 6.97 7.99 11.29
CA HIS A 6 6.01 9.08 11.35
C HIS A 6 4.56 8.60 11.25
N LEU A 7 4.29 7.56 10.44
CA LEU A 7 2.93 7.05 10.27
C LEU A 7 2.33 6.54 11.60
N ILE A 8 3.08 5.70 12.34
CA ILE A 8 2.65 5.17 13.64
C ILE A 8 2.44 6.30 14.65
N PHE A 9 3.28 7.33 14.61
CA PHE A 9 3.12 8.51 15.47
C PHE A 9 1.82 9.25 15.16
N TYR A 10 1.55 9.57 13.89
CA TYR A 10 0.33 10.30 13.52
C TYR A 10 -0.95 9.50 13.75
N LEU A 11 -0.93 8.17 13.57
CA LEU A 11 -2.08 7.31 13.84
C LEU A 11 -2.53 7.28 15.30
N LYS A 12 -1.67 7.71 16.24
CA LYS A 12 -2.06 7.82 17.66
C LYS A 12 -2.94 9.03 17.94
N ASP A 13 -2.71 10.13 17.22
CA ASP A 13 -3.27 11.44 17.54
C ASP A 13 -4.25 11.96 16.47
N CYS A 14 -4.37 11.27 15.35
CA CYS A 14 -5.24 11.66 14.23
C CYS A 14 -6.26 10.56 13.94
N ASP A 15 -7.53 10.96 13.79
CA ASP A 15 -8.59 10.05 13.36
C ASP A 15 -8.42 9.60 11.89
N VAL A 16 -7.76 10.44 11.07
CA VAL A 16 -7.52 10.19 9.65
C VAL A 16 -6.12 10.68 9.25
N VAL A 17 -5.38 9.84 8.55
CA VAL A 17 -4.08 10.19 7.94
C VAL A 17 -4.18 10.03 6.42
N ILE A 18 -3.85 11.09 5.68
CA ILE A 18 -3.81 11.08 4.21
C ILE A 18 -2.36 11.18 3.77
N THR A 19 -1.91 10.21 2.98
CA THR A 19 -0.56 10.20 2.37
C THR A 19 -0.65 10.42 0.87
N SER A 20 0.33 11.10 0.29
CA SER A 20 0.44 11.30 -1.15
C SER A 20 1.89 11.10 -1.63
N GLY A 21 2.06 10.58 -2.85
CA GLY A 21 3.38 10.32 -3.44
C GLY A 21 3.93 8.92 -3.11
N GLY A 22 4.83 8.42 -3.96
CA GLY A 22 5.42 7.08 -3.81
C GLY A 22 4.46 5.92 -4.14
N LEU A 23 3.48 6.15 -5.02
CA LEU A 23 2.45 5.18 -5.44
C LEU A 23 2.56 4.77 -6.91
N GLY A 24 3.52 5.33 -7.64
CA GLY A 24 3.71 5.04 -9.05
C GLY A 24 4.37 3.67 -9.32
N PRO A 25 4.76 3.44 -10.57
CA PRO A 25 5.34 2.17 -11.00
C PRO A 25 6.88 2.16 -10.93
N THR A 26 7.56 3.12 -10.30
CA THR A 26 9.04 3.13 -10.21
C THR A 26 9.53 2.41 -8.95
N GLU A 27 10.83 2.15 -8.82
CA GLU A 27 11.39 1.39 -7.68
C GLU A 27 11.38 2.19 -6.36
N ASP A 28 11.38 3.51 -6.46
CA ASP A 28 11.31 4.45 -5.34
C ASP A 28 9.87 4.70 -4.85
N ASP A 29 8.86 4.20 -5.57
CA ASP A 29 7.46 4.22 -5.16
C ASP A 29 7.17 3.12 -4.12
N ILE A 30 7.62 3.34 -2.88
CA ILE A 30 7.56 2.36 -1.78
C ILE A 30 6.50 2.67 -0.71
N THR A 31 5.56 3.58 -0.98
CA THR A 31 4.63 4.08 0.05
C THR A 31 3.69 2.98 0.55
N LYS A 32 3.19 2.11 -0.33
CA LYS A 32 2.22 1.05 0.05
C LYS A 32 2.88 -0.04 0.90
N GLU A 33 4.09 -0.42 0.53
CA GLU A 33 4.95 -1.38 1.23
C GLU A 33 5.25 -0.88 2.64
N LYS A 34 5.64 0.38 2.77
CA LYS A 34 5.95 0.97 4.08
C LYS A 34 4.70 1.14 4.95
N ILE A 35 3.56 1.49 4.39
CA ILE A 35 2.30 1.55 5.13
C ILE A 35 1.91 0.15 5.62
N SER A 36 2.00 -0.88 4.76
CA SER A 36 1.68 -2.27 5.14
C SER A 36 2.57 -2.77 6.27
N GLU A 37 3.87 -2.48 6.20
CA GLU A 37 4.85 -2.84 7.22
C GLU A 37 4.56 -2.14 8.55
N SER A 38 4.26 -0.84 8.53
CA SER A 38 3.89 -0.08 9.74
C SER A 38 2.62 -0.60 10.41
N LEU A 39 1.64 -1.02 9.62
CA LEU A 39 0.32 -1.43 10.10
C LEU A 39 0.16 -2.94 10.26
N SER A 40 1.23 -3.72 9.98
CA SER A 40 1.18 -5.19 9.97
C SER A 40 0.08 -5.76 9.07
N LEU A 41 -0.12 -5.14 7.91
CA LEU A 41 -1.11 -5.52 6.91
C LEU A 41 -0.47 -6.39 5.83
N GLU A 42 -1.25 -7.30 5.25
CA GLU A 42 -0.81 -8.04 4.05
C GLU A 42 -1.25 -7.33 2.80
N LEU A 43 -0.37 -7.39 1.80
CA LEU A 43 -0.51 -6.76 0.51
C LEU A 43 -1.00 -7.81 -0.49
N GLU A 44 -2.23 -7.66 -0.98
CA GLU A 44 -2.84 -8.56 -1.97
C GLU A 44 -2.96 -7.89 -3.35
N LEU A 45 -2.83 -8.73 -4.39
CA LEU A 45 -3.05 -8.36 -5.78
C LEU A 45 -4.54 -8.16 -6.05
N ASP A 46 -4.89 -6.98 -6.54
CA ASP A 46 -6.23 -6.67 -7.00
C ASP A 46 -6.36 -7.06 -8.49
N ASP A 47 -7.03 -8.17 -8.75
CA ASP A 47 -7.22 -8.72 -10.10
C ASP A 47 -8.04 -7.78 -11.01
N ASP A 48 -9.03 -7.06 -10.47
CA ASP A 48 -9.85 -6.11 -11.23
C ASP A 48 -9.00 -4.91 -11.66
N HIS A 49 -8.17 -4.39 -10.75
CA HIS A 49 -7.24 -3.31 -11.06
C HIS A 49 -6.15 -3.76 -12.04
N LEU A 50 -5.70 -5.02 -11.94
CA LEU A 50 -4.76 -5.62 -12.88
C LEU A 50 -5.33 -5.69 -14.28
N GLU A 51 -6.58 -6.14 -14.42
CA GLU A 51 -7.23 -6.20 -15.72
C GLU A 51 -7.43 -4.82 -16.32
N TRP A 52 -7.91 -3.85 -15.51
CA TRP A 52 -8.00 -2.45 -15.93
C TRP A 52 -6.65 -1.89 -16.42
N MET A 53 -5.55 -2.21 -15.74
CA MET A 53 -4.23 -1.76 -16.16
C MET A 53 -3.81 -2.42 -17.48
N LYS A 54 -4.02 -3.74 -17.66
CA LYS A 54 -3.73 -4.44 -18.91
C LYS A 54 -4.50 -3.81 -20.08
N GLU A 55 -5.77 -3.50 -19.90
CA GLU A 55 -6.58 -2.79 -20.91
C GLU A 55 -5.99 -1.42 -21.27
N ARG A 56 -5.52 -0.68 -20.27
CA ARG A 56 -4.88 0.64 -20.47
C ARG A 56 -3.60 0.57 -21.29
N TRP A 57 -2.77 -0.46 -21.07
CA TRP A 57 -1.56 -0.70 -21.90
C TRP A 57 -1.94 -1.13 -23.32
N LYS A 58 -2.91 -2.06 -23.44
CA LYS A 58 -3.42 -2.54 -24.73
C LYS A 58 -4.00 -1.41 -25.58
N ALA A 59 -4.74 -0.47 -24.98
CA ALA A 59 -5.27 0.71 -25.66
C ALA A 59 -4.18 1.62 -26.25
N ARG A 60 -2.94 1.54 -25.74
CA ARG A 60 -1.76 2.25 -26.27
C ARG A 60 -0.99 1.43 -27.31
N GLY A 61 -1.46 0.23 -27.66
CA GLY A 61 -0.77 -0.72 -28.53
C GLY A 61 0.47 -1.34 -27.89
N LEU A 62 0.57 -1.30 -26.56
CA LEU A 62 1.71 -1.81 -25.80
C LEU A 62 1.31 -3.04 -24.97
N ILE A 63 2.26 -3.94 -24.76
CA ILE A 63 2.14 -5.02 -23.78
C ILE A 63 2.58 -4.47 -22.42
N MET A 64 1.79 -4.75 -21.39
CA MET A 64 2.12 -4.37 -20.03
C MET A 64 3.37 -5.12 -19.55
N PRO A 65 4.41 -4.43 -19.05
CA PRO A 65 5.57 -5.10 -18.46
C PRO A 65 5.21 -5.88 -17.20
N ASP A 66 5.80 -7.07 -17.02
CA ASP A 66 5.61 -7.89 -15.81
C ASP A 66 6.06 -7.18 -14.53
N THR A 67 7.02 -6.25 -14.65
CA THR A 67 7.49 -5.41 -13.54
C THR A 67 6.39 -4.53 -12.95
N ASN A 68 5.31 -4.27 -13.68
CA ASN A 68 4.17 -3.56 -13.16
C ASN A 68 3.29 -4.45 -12.27
N ILE A 69 3.27 -5.78 -12.45
CA ILE A 69 2.41 -6.70 -11.68
C ILE A 69 2.77 -6.66 -10.19
N ASN A 70 4.06 -6.70 -9.85
CA ASN A 70 4.53 -6.62 -8.46
C ASN A 70 4.19 -5.28 -7.76
N LYS A 71 3.72 -4.29 -8.51
CA LYS A 71 3.36 -2.95 -8.02
C LYS A 71 1.85 -2.76 -7.91
N LEU A 72 1.08 -3.76 -8.37
CA LEU A 72 -0.37 -3.80 -8.19
C LEU A 72 -0.65 -4.53 -6.91
N ILE A 73 -0.83 -3.69 -5.91
CA ILE A 73 -1.15 -4.10 -4.58
C ILE A 73 -2.05 -3.00 -4.04
N PHE A 74 -3.28 -3.35 -3.71
CA PHE A 74 -4.27 -2.37 -3.28
C PHE A 74 -5.04 -2.80 -2.05
N GLN A 75 -5.15 -4.10 -1.78
CA GLN A 75 -5.85 -4.56 -0.61
C GLN A 75 -4.88 -4.82 0.53
N LEU A 76 -5.09 -4.06 1.61
CA LEU A 76 -4.43 -4.25 2.89
C LEU A 76 -5.39 -5.03 3.78
N GLU A 77 -5.17 -6.32 3.98
CA GLU A 77 -5.92 -7.08 4.98
C GLU A 77 -5.24 -6.95 6.35
N VAL A 78 -6.05 -6.69 7.38
CA VAL A 78 -5.60 -6.77 8.77
C VAL A 78 -5.25 -8.22 9.04
N LYS A 79 -3.97 -8.53 9.27
CA LYS A 79 -3.61 -9.81 9.88
C LYS A 79 -4.47 -9.97 11.11
N ASN A 80 -5.15 -11.11 11.25
CA ASN A 80 -5.83 -11.50 12.49
C ASN A 80 -4.79 -11.53 13.62
N SER A 81 -4.53 -10.37 14.21
CA SER A 81 -3.55 -10.14 15.26
C SER A 81 -4.29 -9.47 16.42
N PRO A 82 -4.31 -10.10 17.60
CA PRO A 82 -5.01 -9.57 18.77
C PRO A 82 -4.42 -8.24 19.29
N THR A 83 -3.32 -7.75 18.72
CA THR A 83 -2.52 -6.61 19.20
C THR A 83 -2.99 -5.22 18.76
N LEU A 84 -4.02 -5.09 17.90
CA LEU A 84 -4.57 -3.78 17.53
C LEU A 84 -5.71 -3.30 18.44
N ARG A 85 -6.09 -4.09 19.45
CA ARG A 85 -6.94 -3.62 20.54
C ARG A 85 -6.06 -3.35 21.76
N GLU A 86 -5.92 -2.07 22.07
CA GLU A 86 -5.30 -1.46 23.27
C GLU A 86 -3.83 -1.07 23.16
N PRO A 87 -3.54 0.19 22.79
CA PRO A 87 -2.45 0.91 23.45
C PRO A 87 -2.95 1.29 24.85
N HIS A 88 -2.47 0.60 25.87
CA HIS A 88 -2.69 0.97 27.26
C HIS A 88 -2.31 2.45 27.46
N LEU A 89 -3.30 3.25 27.85
CA LEU A 89 -3.13 4.58 28.43
C LEU A 89 -2.41 4.42 29.78
N VAL A 90 -1.16 4.86 29.85
CA VAL A 90 -0.56 5.45 31.07
C VAL A 90 0.39 6.56 30.65
#